data_AF-A0A2D9S654-F1
#
_entry.id   AF-A0A2D9S654-F1
#
_cell.length_a   1.000
_cell.length_b   1.000
_cell.length_c   1.000
_cell.angle_alpha   90.00
_cell.angle_beta   90.00
_cell.angle_gamma   90.00
#
_symmetry.space_group_name_H-M   'P 1'
#
loop_
_entity.id
_entity.type
_entity.pdbx_description
1 polymer ?
#
loop_
_entity_poly.entity_id
_entity_poly.type
_entity_poly.pdbx_seq_one_letter_code
_entity_poly.pdbx_strand_id
1 'polypeptide(L)'
;MEKKHFMCTHTWGSDAVRDQVAEQSKEMTDADFFALFKTEKAEVLQHWAGKDDFFFCHWYAESEDAIYEALEAAQFNNLIVTMPNEMPRYVSSEKITGEVMADPFE
;
A
#
# COMPACT_ATOMS: atom_id res chain seq x y z
N MET A 1 -8.59 16.61 -2.30
CA MET A 1 -7.26 16.91 -2.89
C MET A 1 -7.06 15.97 -4.08
N GLU A 2 -6.04 16.16 -4.92
CA GLU A 2 -5.74 15.17 -5.97
C GLU A 2 -4.95 14.01 -5.35
N LYS A 3 -5.31 12.77 -5.71
CA LYS A 3 -4.58 11.58 -5.25
C LYS A 3 -3.29 11.43 -6.04
N LYS A 4 -2.24 10.99 -5.36
CA LYS A 4 -0.91 10.73 -5.91
C LYS A 4 -0.49 9.30 -5.65
N HIS A 5 0.52 8.85 -6.36
CA HIS A 5 1.10 7.53 -6.18
C HIS A 5 2.11 7.55 -5.02
N PHE A 6 2.02 6.57 -4.14
CA PHE A 6 2.97 6.35 -3.05
C PHE A 6 3.44 4.91 -3.09
N MET A 7 4.72 4.69 -2.85
CA MET A 7 5.24 3.36 -2.51
C MET A 7 5.48 3.32 -1.00
N CYS A 8 4.71 2.48 -0.32
CA CYS A 8 4.88 2.26 1.10
C CYS A 8 5.75 1.03 1.32
N THR A 9 6.79 1.18 2.13
CA THR A 9 7.47 0.05 2.77
C THR A 9 6.83 -0.20 4.11
N HIS A 10 6.36 -1.42 4.33
CA HIS A 10 5.76 -1.87 5.57
C HIS A 10 6.66 -2.91 6.23
N THR A 11 6.97 -2.75 7.52
CA THR A 11 7.69 -3.76 8.31
C THR A 11 6.79 -4.27 9.44
N TRP A 12 6.82 -5.56 9.72
CA TRP A 12 6.05 -6.12 10.83
C TRP A 12 6.57 -5.62 12.18
N GLY A 13 5.66 -5.37 13.14
CA GLY A 13 6.04 -5.02 14.51
C GLY A 13 6.71 -6.17 15.28
N SER A 14 6.44 -7.42 14.88
CA SER A 14 7.10 -8.63 15.37
C SER A 14 6.75 -9.84 14.51
N ASP A 15 7.50 -10.93 14.63
CA ASP A 15 7.18 -12.23 14.02
C ASP A 15 5.79 -12.75 14.46
N ALA A 16 5.43 -12.59 15.73
CA ALA A 16 4.14 -13.03 16.25
C ALA A 16 2.97 -12.30 15.59
N VAL A 17 3.12 -11.00 15.33
CA VAL A 17 2.11 -10.20 14.61
C VAL A 17 2.01 -10.67 13.16
N ARG A 18 3.15 -10.88 12.47
CA ARG A 18 3.14 -11.42 11.10
C ARG A 18 2.39 -12.73 11.04
N ASP A 19 2.71 -13.68 11.92
CA ASP A 19 2.12 -15.02 11.92
C ASP A 19 0.62 -14.97 12.24
N GLN A 20 0.20 -14.08 13.15
CA GLN A 20 -1.22 -13.84 13.45
C GLN A 20 -1.96 -13.29 12.23
N VAL A 21 -1.41 -12.27 11.55
CA VAL A 21 -2.03 -11.68 10.36
C VAL A 21 -2.12 -12.71 9.24
N ALA A 22 -1.05 -13.48 9.01
CA ALA A 22 -1.03 -14.55 8.02
C ALA A 22 -2.08 -15.64 8.29
N GLU A 23 -2.32 -15.98 9.56
CA GLU A 23 -3.38 -16.92 9.97
C GLU A 23 -4.77 -16.32 9.70
N GLN A 24 -4.99 -15.07 10.09
CA GLN A 24 -6.27 -14.37 9.94
C GLN A 24 -6.64 -14.10 8.47
N SER A 25 -5.64 -13.94 7.60
CA SER A 25 -5.84 -13.66 6.18
C SER A 25 -5.84 -14.91 5.29
N LYS A 26 -5.83 -16.14 5.84
CA LYS A 26 -5.74 -17.38 5.04
C LYS A 26 -6.84 -17.56 4.01
N GLU A 27 -8.05 -17.11 4.34
CA GLU A 27 -9.23 -17.20 3.47
C GLU A 27 -9.54 -15.87 2.78
N MET A 28 -8.71 -14.84 2.96
CA MET A 28 -8.90 -13.52 2.38
C MET A 28 -8.61 -13.57 0.88
N THR A 29 -9.56 -13.12 0.07
CA THR A 29 -9.35 -12.96 -1.37
C THR A 29 -8.59 -11.66 -1.68
N ASP A 30 -8.06 -11.55 -2.90
CA ASP A 30 -7.51 -10.30 -3.41
C ASP A 30 -8.55 -9.16 -3.39
N ALA A 31 -9.79 -9.47 -3.74
CA ALA A 31 -10.90 -8.51 -3.68
C ALA A 31 -11.16 -8.02 -2.24
N ASP A 32 -11.15 -8.92 -1.25
CA ASP A 32 -11.31 -8.55 0.16
C ASP A 32 -10.15 -7.67 0.64
N PHE A 33 -8.92 -8.01 0.26
CA PHE A 33 -7.73 -7.24 0.60
C PHE A 33 -7.81 -5.81 0.05
N PHE A 34 -8.10 -5.63 -1.24
CA PHE A 34 -8.21 -4.30 -1.83
C PHE A 34 -9.41 -3.52 -1.31
N ALA A 35 -10.52 -4.19 -0.98
CA ALA A 35 -11.67 -3.55 -0.36
C ALA A 35 -11.36 -3.05 1.07
N LEU A 36 -10.61 -3.83 1.85
CA LEU A 36 -10.24 -3.49 3.23
C LEU A 36 -9.44 -2.18 3.32
N PHE A 37 -8.54 -1.95 2.35
CA PHE A 37 -7.68 -0.76 2.32
C PHE A 37 -8.19 0.35 1.40
N LYS A 38 -9.46 0.32 1.00
CA LYS A 38 -10.07 1.33 0.15
C LYS A 38 -10.92 2.32 0.95
N THR A 39 -10.54 3.59 0.85
CA THR A 39 -11.28 4.74 1.40
C THR A 39 -11.52 5.78 0.31
N GLU A 40 -12.26 6.84 0.63
CA GLU A 40 -12.42 7.97 -0.28
C GLU A 40 -11.07 8.62 -0.62
N LYS A 41 -10.17 8.74 0.37
CA LYS A 41 -8.91 9.49 0.24
C LYS A 41 -7.69 8.65 -0.12
N ALA A 42 -7.72 7.32 0.09
CA ALA A 42 -6.59 6.42 -0.15
C ALA A 42 -7.07 5.02 -0.54
N GLU A 43 -6.37 4.37 -1.47
CA GLU A 43 -6.58 2.96 -1.79
C GLU A 43 -5.27 2.25 -2.18
N VAL A 44 -5.18 0.95 -1.89
CA VAL A 44 -4.08 0.11 -2.36
C VAL A 44 -4.37 -0.34 -3.79
N LEU A 45 -3.41 -0.17 -4.69
CA LEU A 45 -3.50 -0.60 -6.08
C LEU A 45 -2.75 -1.92 -6.32
N GLN A 46 -1.63 -2.12 -5.63
CA GLN A 46 -0.79 -3.31 -5.81
C GLN A 46 -0.09 -3.66 -4.49
N HIS A 47 0.19 -4.95 -4.30
CA HIS A 47 0.80 -5.50 -3.09
C HIS A 47 1.89 -6.52 -3.47
N TRP A 48 3.04 -6.44 -2.80
CA TRP A 48 4.12 -7.41 -2.93
C TRP A 48 4.64 -7.80 -1.55
N ALA A 49 4.41 -9.04 -1.15
CA ALA A 49 4.98 -9.64 0.05
C ALA A 49 5.91 -10.81 -0.30
N GLY A 50 7.07 -10.84 0.33
CA GLY A 50 8.03 -11.94 0.27
C GLY A 50 8.01 -12.78 1.54
N LYS A 51 9.14 -13.44 1.82
CA LYS A 51 9.37 -14.14 3.10
C LYS A 51 10.10 -13.29 4.13
N ASP A 52 10.51 -12.08 3.75
CA ASP A 52 11.24 -11.15 4.61
C ASP A 52 10.28 -10.42 5.56
N ASP A 53 10.83 -9.69 6.52
CA ASP A 53 10.07 -8.97 7.54
C ASP A 53 9.42 -7.67 7.03
N PHE A 54 9.41 -7.46 5.71
CA PHE A 54 8.82 -6.31 5.07
C PHE A 54 8.07 -6.68 3.78
N PHE A 55 7.17 -5.78 3.39
CA PHE A 55 6.40 -5.87 2.16
C PHE A 55 6.14 -4.47 1.61
N PHE A 56 5.69 -4.42 0.36
CA PHE A 56 5.43 -3.18 -0.35
C PHE A 56 3.98 -3.08 -0.77
N CYS A 57 3.39 -1.90 -0.58
CA CYS A 57 2.10 -1.58 -1.17
C CYS A 57 2.24 -0.31 -2.01
N HIS A 58 1.72 -0.38 -3.23
CA HIS A 58 1.47 0.78 -4.05
C HIS A 58 0.13 1.39 -3.62
N TRP A 59 0.19 2.59 -3.07
CA TRP A 59 -0.97 3.36 -2.63
C TRP A 59 -1.28 4.50 -3.60
N TYR A 60 -2.56 4.77 -3.78
CA TYR A 60 -3.06 5.96 -4.47
C TYR A 60 -3.86 6.81 -3.47
N ALA A 61 -3.28 7.92 -3.02
CA ALA A 61 -3.76 8.64 -1.84
C ALA A 61 -3.60 10.16 -1.94
N GLU A 62 -4.43 10.93 -1.23
CA GLU A 62 -4.33 12.39 -1.17
C GLU A 62 -3.09 12.89 -0.40
N SER A 63 -2.60 12.11 0.56
CA SER A 63 -1.45 12.42 1.42
C SER A 63 -0.94 11.16 2.14
N GLU A 64 0.21 11.27 2.80
CA GLU A 64 0.71 10.25 3.73
C GLU A 64 -0.27 10.01 4.89
N ASP A 65 -0.86 11.09 5.44
CA ASP A 65 -1.88 11.00 6.49
C ASP A 65 -3.11 10.19 6.05
N ALA A 66 -3.55 10.32 4.79
CA ALA A 66 -4.66 9.53 4.27
C ALA A 66 -4.33 8.02 4.22
N ILE A 67 -3.06 7.65 4.01
CA ILE A 67 -2.61 6.26 4.08
C ILE A 67 -2.64 5.78 5.54
N TYR A 68 -2.16 6.58 6.49
CA TYR A 68 -2.24 6.24 7.91
C TYR A 68 -3.69 6.10 8.40
N GLU A 69 -4.60 7.01 8.00
CA GLU A 69 -6.04 6.92 8.28
C GLU A 69 -6.64 5.60 7.75
N ALA A 70 -6.30 5.20 6.53
CA ALA A 70 -6.77 3.95 5.94
C ALA A 70 -6.23 2.71 6.67
N LEU A 71 -4.96 2.72 7.06
CA LEU A 71 -4.34 1.65 7.85
C LEU A 71 -4.94 1.56 9.25
N GLU A 72 -5.26 2.68 9.89
CA GLU A 72 -5.93 2.72 11.18
C GLU A 72 -7.36 2.18 11.09
N ALA A 73 -8.11 2.57 10.06
CA ALA A 73 -9.47 2.05 9.81
C ALA A 73 -9.47 0.53 9.60
N ALA A 74 -8.44 -0.01 8.94
CA ALA A 74 -8.21 -1.44 8.77
C ALA A 74 -7.63 -2.14 10.02
N GLN A 75 -7.31 -1.40 11.08
CA GLN A 75 -6.67 -1.88 12.33
C GLN A 75 -5.22 -2.39 12.15
N PHE A 76 -4.53 -1.96 11.10
CA PHE A 76 -3.14 -2.32 10.80
C PHE A 76 -2.10 -1.39 11.44
N ASN A 77 -2.46 -0.19 11.91
CA ASN A 77 -1.49 0.81 12.40
C ASN A 77 -0.60 0.32 13.56
N ASN A 78 -1.08 -0.60 14.39
CA ASN A 78 -0.33 -1.18 15.51
C ASN A 78 0.40 -2.47 15.14
N LEU A 79 0.17 -2.99 13.92
CA LEU A 79 0.71 -4.26 13.44
C LEU A 79 1.96 -4.07 12.59
N ILE A 80 2.03 -2.94 11.88
CA ILE A 80 3.09 -2.62 10.93
C ILE A 80 3.60 -1.20 11.12
N VAL A 81 4.89 -1.00 10.93
CA VAL A 81 5.48 0.32 10.75
C VAL A 81 5.48 0.63 9.26
N THR A 82 4.96 1.79 8.88
CA THR A 82 4.77 2.18 7.48
C THR A 82 5.57 3.44 7.16
N MET A 83 6.36 3.37 6.09
CA MET A 83 7.09 4.49 5.51
C MET A 83 6.55 4.78 4.10
N PRO A 84 5.65 5.75 3.95
CA PRO A 84 5.19 6.23 2.65
C PRO A 84 6.29 7.02 1.94
N ASN A 85 6.38 6.86 0.63
CA ASN A 85 7.23 7.70 -0.23
C ASN A 85 6.42 8.09 -1.45
N GLU A 86 6.27 9.39 -1.72
CA GLU A 86 5.61 9.87 -2.94
C GLU A 86 6.41 9.43 -4.18
N MET A 87 5.71 8.94 -5.20
CA MET A 87 6.26 8.41 -6.44
C MET A 87 5.68 9.18 -7.64
N PRO A 88 6.30 10.29 -8.08
CA PRO A 88 5.76 11.10 -9.18
C PRO A 88 5.70 10.35 -10.52
N ARG A 89 6.48 9.28 -10.67
CA ARG A 89 6.47 8.40 -11.84
C ARG A 89 5.94 7.01 -11.49
N TYR A 90 4.79 6.67 -12.05
CA TYR A 90 4.25 5.30 -12.07
C TYR A 90 4.08 4.82 -13.51
N VAL A 91 4.64 3.66 -13.83
CA VAL A 91 4.54 3.00 -15.13
C VAL A 91 4.24 1.52 -14.93
N SER A 92 3.39 0.95 -15.79
CA SER A 92 3.01 -0.47 -15.71
C SER A 92 2.94 -1.09 -17.11
N SER A 93 3.47 -2.31 -17.24
CA SER A 93 3.37 -3.11 -18.47
C SER A 93 1.93 -3.51 -18.81
N GLU A 94 1.03 -3.47 -17.83
CA GLU A 94 -0.39 -3.78 -18.02
C GLU A 94 -1.16 -2.59 -18.61
N LYS A 95 -0.60 -1.37 -18.55
CA LYS A 95 -1.23 -0.13 -19.04
C LYS A 95 -0.22 0.75 -19.77
N ILE A 96 0.13 0.36 -20.99
CA ILE A 96 1.03 1.13 -21.87
C ILE A 96 0.24 2.24 -22.56
N THR A 97 0.58 3.51 -22.29
CA THR A 97 -0.11 4.68 -22.88
C THR A 97 0.62 5.25 -24.11
N GLY A 98 1.92 5.01 -24.24
CA GLY A 98 2.75 5.58 -25.31
C GLY A 98 3.10 7.06 -25.11
N GLU A 99 2.73 7.65 -23.97
CA GLU A 99 3.05 9.03 -23.59
C GLU A 99 4.47 9.15 -23.01
N VAL A 100 5.00 10.37 -22.99
CA VAL A 100 6.29 10.66 -22.34
C VAL A 100 6.13 10.47 -20.83
N MET A 101 7.07 9.74 -20.21
CA MET A 101 7.05 9.51 -18.76
C MET A 101 7.25 10.82 -17.99
N ALA A 102 6.52 11.00 -16.89
CA ALA A 102 6.72 12.12 -15.96
C ALA A 102 8.17 12.16 -15.44
N ASP A 103 8.77 13.34 -15.28
CA ASP A 103 10.06 13.49 -14.62
C ASP A 103 9.88 13.39 -13.09
N PRO A 104 10.53 12.46 -12.38
CA PRO A 104 10.40 12.33 -10.93
C PRO A 104 11.19 13.39 -10.14
N PHE A 105 11.96 14.25 -10.81
CA PHE A 105 12.77 15.30 -10.17
C PHE A 105 12.25 16.73 -10.43
N GLU A 106 11.21 16.88 -11.25
CA GLU A 106 10.49 18.14 -11.46
C GLU A 106 9.24 18.22 -10.56
#